data_AF-A0A527HE43-F1
#
_entry.id   AF-A0A527HE43-F1
#
_cell.length_a   1.000
_cell.length_b   1.000
_cell.length_c   1.000
_cell.angle_alpha   90.00
_cell.angle_beta   90.00
_cell.angle_gamma   90.00
#
_symmetry.space_group_name_H-M   'P 1'
#
loop_
_entity.id
_entity.type
_entity.pdbx_description
1 polymer ?
#
loop_
_entity_poly.entity_id
_entity_poly.type
_entity_poly.pdbx_seq_one_letter_code
_entity_poly.pdbx_strand_id
1 'polypeptide(L)'
;MKTPLIDRRDFLRAAGVGLMATMPSAWATTLVADAVFATAFVKRDGSFGAAVLSEAGKVLHAIELPDRGHDVTFDPISKRSVVFARQPGTFAVVFDHSGRDAPLTIASIAGRHFFGHGVFAVDGALLYATENDFDNAAGVI
;
A
#
# COMPACT_ATOMS: atom_id res chain seq x y z
N MET A 1 -19.56 -2.03 -57.72
CA MET A 1 -18.91 -2.24 -56.40
C MET A 1 -19.97 -2.06 -55.33
N LYS A 2 -20.21 -3.05 -54.46
CA LYS A 2 -21.18 -2.90 -53.36
C LYS A 2 -20.52 -2.04 -52.28
N THR A 3 -21.09 -0.87 -51.99
CA THR A 3 -20.70 -0.08 -50.81
C THR A 3 -21.14 -0.85 -49.57
N PRO A 4 -20.28 -1.08 -48.57
CA PRO A 4 -20.72 -1.75 -47.35
C PRO A 4 -21.81 -0.93 -46.66
N LEU A 5 -22.86 -1.61 -46.17
CA LEU A 5 -24.01 -1.00 -45.50
C LEU A 5 -23.63 -0.21 -44.25
N ILE A 6 -22.50 -0.53 -43.64
CA ILE A 6 -21.91 0.16 -42.49
C ILE A 6 -20.40 0.26 -42.72
N ASP A 7 -19.85 1.46 -42.55
CA ASP A 7 -18.40 1.67 -42.55
C ASP A 7 -17.79 1.11 -41.26
N ARG A 8 -16.61 0.49 -41.36
CA ARG A 8 -15.91 -0.11 -40.21
C ARG A 8 -15.65 0.91 -39.10
N ARG A 9 -15.37 2.18 -39.45
CA ARG A 9 -15.06 3.24 -38.50
C ARG A 9 -16.33 3.66 -37.77
N ASP A 10 -17.45 3.73 -38.47
CA ASP A 10 -18.74 4.07 -37.88
C ASP A 10 -19.23 2.96 -36.94
N PHE A 11 -19.03 1.69 -37.34
CA PHE A 11 -19.27 0.55 -36.45
C PHE A 11 -18.41 0.61 -35.18
N LEU A 12 -17.10 0.81 -35.30
CA LEU A 12 -16.18 0.88 -34.15
C LEU A 12 -16.51 2.05 -33.22
N ARG A 13 -16.90 3.21 -33.78
CA ARG A 13 -17.34 4.37 -33.00
C ARG A 13 -18.62 4.07 -32.23
N ALA A 14 -19.64 3.52 -32.89
CA ALA A 14 -20.90 3.19 -32.24
C ALA A 14 -20.74 2.11 -31.16
N ALA A 15 -19.94 1.07 -31.43
CA ALA A 15 -19.62 0.03 -30.46
C ALA A 15 -18.86 0.59 -29.24
N GLY A 16 -17.89 1.47 -29.46
CA GLY A 16 -17.14 2.12 -28.38
C GLY A 16 -18.03 3.00 -27.49
N VAL A 17 -18.92 3.80 -28.09
CA VAL A 17 -19.89 4.63 -27.34
C VAL A 17 -20.87 3.75 -26.56
N GLY A 18 -21.37 2.69 -27.18
CA GLY A 18 -22.26 1.73 -26.52
C GLY A 18 -21.61 1.06 -25.31
N LEU A 19 -20.36 0.62 -25.45
CA LEU A 19 -19.57 0.05 -24.35
C LEU A 19 -19.41 1.06 -23.20
N MET A 20 -18.98 2.29 -23.51
CA MET A 20 -18.76 3.33 -22.50
C MET A 20 -20.06 3.74 -21.78
N ALA A 21 -21.19 3.74 -22.46
CA ALA A 21 -22.49 4.08 -21.87
C ALA A 21 -23.00 3.03 -20.88
N THR A 22 -22.58 1.76 -21.02
CA THR A 22 -22.97 0.66 -20.13
C THR A 22 -21.86 0.25 -19.16
N MET A 23 -20.70 0.92 -19.20
CA MET A 23 -19.58 0.60 -18.33
C MET A 23 -19.93 0.91 -16.87
N PRO A 24 -19.74 -0.05 -15.94
CA PRO A 24 -19.87 0.22 -14.52
C PRO A 24 -18.89 1.32 -14.11
N SER A 25 -19.35 2.29 -13.32
CA SER A 25 -18.50 3.36 -12.79
C SER A 25 -17.27 2.82 -12.07
N ALA A 26 -17.42 1.68 -11.39
CA ALA A 26 -16.32 0.94 -10.76
C ALA A 26 -15.16 0.63 -11.72
N TRP A 27 -15.46 0.29 -12.98
CA TRP A 27 -14.44 -0.04 -14.00
C TRP A 27 -13.74 1.21 -14.55
N ALA A 28 -14.47 2.33 -14.63
CA ALA A 28 -13.86 3.61 -14.94
C ALA A 28 -12.91 4.06 -13.82
N THR A 29 -13.25 3.84 -12.55
CA THR A 29 -12.33 4.13 -11.43
C THR A 29 -11.07 3.25 -11.45
N THR A 30 -11.17 1.97 -11.83
CA THR A 30 -9.97 1.12 -11.96
C THR A 30 -9.03 1.56 -13.09
N LEU A 31 -9.52 2.26 -14.12
CA LEU A 31 -8.67 2.82 -15.18
C LEU A 31 -7.90 4.07 -14.72
N VAL A 32 -8.29 4.67 -13.60
CA VAL A 32 -7.68 5.89 -13.04
C VAL A 32 -6.91 5.60 -11.76
N ALA A 33 -7.22 4.50 -11.07
CA ALA A 33 -6.49 4.06 -9.89
C ALA A 33 -5.18 3.41 -10.31
N ASP A 34 -4.06 4.13 -10.19
CA ASP A 34 -2.74 3.51 -10.19
C ASP A 34 -2.72 2.47 -9.07
N ALA A 35 -2.54 1.19 -9.43
CA ALA A 35 -2.24 0.18 -8.44
C ALA A 35 -0.92 0.57 -7.77
N VAL A 36 -0.96 0.74 -6.45
CA VAL A 36 0.19 1.15 -5.64
C VAL A 36 0.63 0.01 -4.74
N PHE A 37 1.90 -0.34 -4.82
CA PHE A 37 2.57 -1.26 -3.92
C PHE A 37 3.27 -0.49 -2.81
N ALA A 38 3.42 -1.09 -1.64
CA ALA A 38 4.26 -0.54 -0.58
C ALA A 38 5.29 -1.58 -0.14
N THR A 39 6.52 -1.15 0.11
CA THR A 39 7.63 -2.06 0.47
C THR A 39 8.70 -1.37 1.30
N ALA A 40 9.38 -2.14 2.15
CA ALA A 40 10.61 -1.73 2.82
C ALA A 40 11.84 -2.02 1.93
N PHE A 41 12.85 -1.15 1.97
CA PHE A 41 14.06 -1.28 1.17
C PHE A 41 15.32 -0.84 1.93
N VAL A 42 16.49 -1.21 1.38
CA VAL A 42 17.81 -0.74 1.82
C VAL A 42 18.44 0.05 0.69
N LYS A 43 18.96 1.24 0.99
CA LYS A 43 19.68 2.08 0.03
C LYS A 43 21.12 1.58 -0.16
N ARG A 44 21.77 2.08 -1.20
CA ARG A 44 23.18 1.75 -1.50
C ARG A 44 24.15 2.23 -0.42
N ASP A 45 23.80 3.27 0.32
CA ASP A 45 24.58 3.79 1.45
C ASP A 45 24.36 2.99 2.76
N GLY A 46 23.50 1.97 2.73
CA GLY A 46 23.17 1.13 3.88
C GLY A 46 22.01 1.66 4.74
N SER A 47 21.47 2.84 4.45
CA SER A 47 20.28 3.36 5.14
C SER A 47 19.00 2.64 4.73
N PHE A 48 17.97 2.74 5.56
CA PHE A 48 16.71 2.00 5.41
C PHE A 48 15.54 2.93 5.07
N GLY A 49 14.56 2.41 4.34
CA GLY A 49 13.37 3.17 3.99
C GLY A 49 12.16 2.31 3.70
N ALA A 50 10.99 2.94 3.59
CA ALA A 50 9.79 2.36 2.99
C ALA A 50 9.32 3.23 1.83
N ALA A 51 8.83 2.62 0.75
CA ALA A 51 8.37 3.31 -0.45
C ALA A 51 7.00 2.84 -0.88
N VAL A 52 6.23 3.78 -1.41
CA VAL A 52 5.06 3.54 -2.25
C VAL A 52 5.53 3.55 -3.71
N LEU A 53 5.15 2.52 -4.46
CA LEU A 53 5.54 2.30 -5.84
C LEU A 53 4.30 2.26 -6.72
N SER A 54 4.35 2.87 -7.90
CA SER A 54 3.36 2.62 -8.94
C SER A 54 3.42 1.17 -9.42
N GLU A 55 2.44 0.72 -10.19
CA GLU A 55 2.48 -0.57 -10.90
C GLU A 55 3.76 -0.76 -11.74
N ALA A 56 4.25 0.32 -12.38
CA ALA A 56 5.49 0.30 -13.16
C ALA A 56 6.78 0.32 -12.32
N GLY A 57 6.69 0.19 -10.98
CA GLY A 57 7.83 0.22 -10.06
C GLY A 57 8.44 1.60 -9.81
N LYS A 58 7.83 2.68 -10.30
CA LYS A 58 8.27 4.06 -10.01
C LYS A 58 7.99 4.39 -8.55
N VAL A 59 9.00 4.89 -7.84
CA VAL A 59 8.83 5.43 -6.48
C VAL A 59 7.95 6.69 -6.54
N LEU A 60 6.79 6.63 -5.89
CA LEU A 60 5.84 7.75 -5.77
C LEU A 60 6.07 8.53 -4.48
N HIS A 61 6.35 7.82 -3.39
CA HIS A 61 6.65 8.40 -2.09
C HIS A 61 7.60 7.47 -1.33
N ALA A 62 8.47 8.04 -0.48
CA ALA A 62 9.35 7.26 0.38
C ALA A 62 9.61 7.97 1.70
N ILE A 63 9.82 7.17 2.74
CA ILE A 63 10.15 7.60 4.10
C ILE A 63 11.43 6.91 4.57
N GLU A 64 12.17 7.56 5.47
CA GLU A 64 13.31 6.95 6.15
C GLU A 64 12.82 6.04 7.29
N LEU A 65 13.57 4.95 7.53
CA LEU A 65 13.33 4.06 8.66
C LEU A 65 14.53 4.01 9.61
N PRO A 66 14.30 3.81 10.91
CA PRO A 66 15.39 3.64 11.88
C PRO A 66 16.28 2.41 11.61
N ASP A 67 15.66 1.33 11.15
CA ASP A 67 16.32 0.07 10.76
C ASP A 67 15.50 -0.61 9.65
N ARG A 68 15.82 -1.85 9.30
CA ARG A 68 15.13 -2.69 8.32
C ARG A 68 13.63 -2.80 8.64
N GLY A 69 12.80 -2.46 7.67
CA GLY A 69 11.38 -2.82 7.68
C GLY A 69 11.13 -4.24 7.17
N HIS A 70 9.93 -4.76 7.44
CA HIS A 70 9.44 -6.06 6.97
C HIS A 70 8.21 -5.92 6.09
N ASP A 71 7.02 -5.92 6.67
CA ASP A 71 5.75 -5.80 5.95
C ASP A 71 5.17 -4.40 6.06
N VAL A 72 4.28 -4.06 5.14
CA VAL A 72 3.53 -2.80 5.14
C VAL A 72 2.04 -3.09 5.05
N THR A 73 1.28 -2.56 6.01
CA THR A 73 -0.19 -2.62 5.99
C THR A 73 -0.78 -1.26 5.65
N PHE A 74 -1.98 -1.22 5.09
CA PHE A 74 -2.64 0.00 4.64
C PHE A 74 -4.10 0.05 5.10
N ASP A 75 -4.51 1.21 5.60
CA ASP A 75 -5.90 1.50 5.91
C ASP A 75 -6.54 2.37 4.81
N PRO A 76 -7.56 1.86 4.09
CA PRO A 76 -8.26 2.64 3.06
C PRO A 76 -9.10 3.79 3.62
N ILE A 77 -9.42 3.83 4.93
CA ILE A 77 -10.21 4.88 5.57
C ILE A 77 -9.33 6.07 5.91
N SER A 78 -8.30 5.89 6.74
CA SER A 78 -7.38 6.97 7.12
C SER A 78 -6.33 7.30 6.05
N LYS A 79 -6.17 6.44 5.04
CA LYS A 79 -5.09 6.52 4.02
C LYS A 79 -3.68 6.45 4.61
N ARG A 80 -3.56 5.84 5.79
CA ARG A 80 -2.27 5.61 6.46
C ARG A 80 -1.75 4.21 6.16
N SER A 81 -0.44 4.12 6.07
CA SER A 81 0.30 2.86 6.02
C SER A 81 1.14 2.71 7.28
N VAL A 82 1.41 1.46 7.67
CA VAL A 82 2.33 1.15 8.76
C VAL A 82 3.34 0.13 8.28
N VAL A 83 4.61 0.46 8.40
CA VAL A 83 5.72 -0.47 8.19
C VAL A 83 6.25 -0.92 9.53
N PHE A 84 6.44 -2.22 9.68
CA PHE A 84 6.92 -2.83 10.92
C PHE A 84 8.40 -3.17 10.81
N ALA A 85 9.11 -3.06 11.93
CA ALA A 85 10.51 -3.46 11.98
C ALA A 85 10.70 -4.95 11.69
N ARG A 86 11.82 -5.28 11.06
CA ARG A 86 12.26 -6.66 10.85
C ARG A 86 13.01 -7.17 12.07
N GLN A 87 12.76 -8.42 12.44
CA GLN A 87 13.22 -9.04 13.69
C GLN A 87 14.75 -9.02 13.92
N PRO A 88 15.22 -8.76 15.16
CA PRO A 88 14.47 -8.17 16.28
C PRO A 88 14.31 -6.65 16.07
N GLY A 89 13.08 -6.16 16.15
CA GLY A 89 12.78 -4.76 15.88
C GLY A 89 11.75 -4.18 16.85
N THR A 90 12.00 -2.98 17.35
CA THR A 90 11.19 -2.33 18.39
C THR A 90 10.42 -1.12 17.88
N PHE A 91 10.23 -1.00 16.56
CA PHE A 91 9.50 0.11 15.97
C PHE A 91 8.45 -0.32 14.95
N ALA A 92 7.41 0.51 14.83
CA ALA A 92 6.52 0.57 13.70
C ALA A 92 6.44 2.03 13.25
N VAL A 93 6.50 2.31 11.94
CA VAL A 93 6.39 3.67 11.41
C VAL A 93 5.08 3.82 10.67
N VAL A 94 4.24 4.73 11.16
CA VAL A 94 2.99 5.15 10.51
C VAL A 94 3.31 6.28 9.55
N PHE A 95 2.80 6.23 8.32
CA PHE A 95 3.00 7.28 7.33
C PHE A 95 1.77 7.49 6.44
N ASP A 96 1.58 8.72 5.95
CA ASP A 96 0.54 9.03 4.97
C ASP A 96 0.97 8.49 3.61
N HIS A 97 0.10 7.69 2.99
CA HIS A 97 0.42 7.00 1.73
C HIS A 97 0.66 7.96 0.55
N SER A 98 0.22 9.21 0.66
CA SER A 98 0.43 10.29 -0.33
C SER A 98 1.51 11.30 0.09
N GLY A 99 2.14 11.12 1.25
CA GLY A 99 3.21 11.97 1.76
C GLY A 99 2.76 13.34 2.28
N ARG A 100 1.48 13.52 2.63
CA ARG A 100 0.99 14.80 3.17
C ARG A 100 1.42 15.06 4.61
N ASP A 101 1.47 14.01 5.43
CA ASP A 101 1.81 14.09 6.84
C ASP A 101 3.20 13.49 7.10
N ALA A 102 3.89 14.04 8.11
CA ALA A 102 5.17 13.49 8.55
C ALA A 102 5.00 12.09 9.17
N PRO A 103 5.97 11.16 8.96
CA PRO A 103 5.92 9.85 9.57
C PRO A 103 5.97 9.89 11.10
N LEU A 104 5.24 8.98 11.75
CA LEU A 104 5.23 8.80 13.20
C LEU A 104 5.79 7.43 13.57
N THR A 105 6.84 7.41 14.38
CA THR A 105 7.43 6.17 14.90
C THR A 105 6.80 5.80 16.24
N ILE A 106 6.30 4.58 16.33
CA ILE A 106 5.78 3.95 17.55
C ILE A 106 6.80 2.92 18.00
N ALA A 107 7.24 3.01 19.26
CA ALA A 107 8.09 2.00 19.86
C ALA A 107 7.24 0.86 20.46
N SER A 108 7.74 -0.38 20.38
CA SER A 108 7.18 -1.47 21.19
C SER A 108 7.40 -1.17 22.68
N ILE A 109 6.54 -1.71 23.53
CA ILE A 109 6.74 -1.61 24.98
C ILE A 109 7.99 -2.42 25.39
N ALA A 110 8.54 -2.12 26.58
CA ALA A 110 9.70 -2.82 27.10
C ALA A 110 9.46 -4.34 27.21
N GLY A 111 10.45 -5.14 26.80
CA GLY A 111 10.36 -6.61 26.75
C GLY A 111 9.59 -7.16 25.54
N ARG A 112 9.12 -6.30 24.63
CA ARG A 112 8.42 -6.70 23.40
C ARG A 112 9.19 -6.29 22.14
N HIS A 113 9.02 -7.08 21.10
CA HIS A 113 9.46 -6.74 19.74
C HIS A 113 8.33 -6.94 18.75
N PHE A 114 8.21 -6.08 17.75
CA PHE A 114 7.31 -6.34 16.63
C PHE A 114 7.78 -7.56 15.83
N PHE A 115 6.82 -8.38 15.40
CA PHE A 115 7.04 -9.57 14.56
C PHE A 115 6.89 -9.29 13.06
N GLY A 116 6.94 -8.01 12.68
CA GLY A 116 6.98 -7.57 11.30
C GLY A 116 5.62 -7.45 10.60
N HIS A 117 4.51 -7.84 11.23
CA HIS A 117 3.18 -7.84 10.59
C HIS A 117 2.11 -7.14 11.43
N GLY A 118 1.09 -6.64 10.74
CA GLY A 118 -0.10 -6.10 11.37
C GLY A 118 -1.23 -5.85 10.38
N VAL A 119 -2.43 -5.66 10.91
CA VAL A 119 -3.65 -5.46 10.12
C VAL A 119 -4.56 -4.45 10.81
N PHE A 120 -5.14 -3.56 10.01
CA PHE A 120 -6.16 -2.65 10.50
C PHE A 120 -7.50 -3.37 10.66
N ALA A 121 -8.25 -2.99 11.69
CA ALA A 121 -9.67 -3.32 11.78
C ALA A 121 -10.43 -2.78 10.56
N VAL A 122 -11.55 -3.40 10.21
CA VAL A 122 -12.35 -3.02 9.02
C VAL A 122 -12.80 -1.56 9.04
N ASP A 123 -13.02 -1.01 10.23
CA ASP A 123 -13.42 0.39 10.46
C ASP A 123 -12.23 1.35 10.61
N GLY A 124 -10.98 0.86 10.52
CA GLY A 124 -9.76 1.64 10.67
C GLY A 124 -9.48 2.15 12.08
N ALA A 125 -10.31 1.79 13.08
CA ALA A 125 -10.19 2.32 14.44
C ALA A 125 -9.01 1.74 15.22
N LEU A 126 -8.62 0.50 14.91
CA LEU A 126 -7.55 -0.22 15.58
C LEU A 126 -6.56 -0.80 14.58
N LEU A 127 -5.29 -0.84 14.99
CA LEU A 127 -4.24 -1.60 14.34
C LEU A 127 -3.86 -2.76 15.26
N TYR A 128 -3.99 -3.99 14.77
CA TYR A 128 -3.47 -5.18 15.44
C TYR A 128 -2.09 -5.48 14.89
N ALA A 129 -1.09 -5.62 15.75
CA ALA A 129 0.28 -5.94 15.36
C ALA A 129 0.75 -7.17 16.13
N THR A 130 1.46 -8.07 15.47
CA THR A 130 2.04 -9.20 16.19
C THR A 130 3.30 -8.75 16.92
N GLU A 131 3.39 -9.11 18.19
CA GLU A 131 4.58 -8.88 19.02
C GLU A 131 5.10 -10.18 19.62
N ASN A 132 6.38 -10.16 20.00
CA ASN A 132 7.03 -11.21 20.74
C ASN A 132 7.23 -10.78 22.19
N ASP A 133 6.70 -11.56 23.12
CA ASP A 133 7.18 -11.64 24.49
C ASP A 133 8.52 -12.37 24.50
N PHE A 134 9.62 -11.63 24.54
CA PHE A 134 10.93 -12.26 24.43
C PHE A 134 11.24 -13.12 25.66
N ASP A 135 10.97 -12.59 26.85
CA ASP A 135 11.28 -13.25 28.12
C ASP A 135 10.42 -14.49 28.35
N ASN A 136 9.15 -14.46 27.91
CA ASN A 136 8.23 -15.59 28.06
C ASN A 136 8.15 -16.50 26.82
N ALA A 137 8.96 -16.24 25.78
CA ALA A 137 8.96 -16.97 24.52
C ALA A 137 7.55 -17.14 23.90
N ALA A 138 6.73 -16.09 23.96
CA ALA A 138 5.32 -16.13 23.57
C ALA A 138 5.00 -15.09 22.48
N GLY A 139 4.15 -15.45 21.52
CA GLY A 139 3.57 -14.48 20.57
C GLY A 139 2.33 -13.81 21.16
N VAL A 140 2.16 -12.51 20.93
CA VAL A 140 0.98 -11.74 21.35
C VAL A 140 0.49 -10.82 20.23
N ILE A 141 -0.72 -10.27 20.42
CA ILE A 141 -1.38 -9.26 19.57
C ILE A 141 -1.84 -8.12 20.48
#